data_AF-A0A9D1PI34-F1
#
_entry.id   AF-A0A9D1PI34-F1
#
_cell.length_a   1.000
_cell.length_b   1.000
_cell.length_c   1.000
_cell.angle_alpha   90.00
_cell.angle_beta   90.00
_cell.angle_gamma   90.00
#
_symmetry.space_group_name_H-M   'P 1'
#
loop_
_entity.id
_entity.type
_entity.pdbx_description
1 polymer ?
#
loop_
_entity_poly.entity_id
_entity_poly.type
_entity_poly.pdbx_seq_one_letter_code
_entity_poly.pdbx_strand_id
1 'polypeptide(L)'
;MKKKIIAAIIAIILIALVPLFVLKTAEFGGADDAAGTVVEEVNSEYTPWETPILEKILGRELPGEVESLFFCVQTGIGVGIIAFIMGRLVERKKWTK
;
A
#
# COMPACT_ATOMS: atom_id res chain seq x y z
N MET A 1 -14.97 -23.71 11.42
CA MET A 1 -13.63 -23.30 10.95
C MET A 1 -13.66 -21.96 10.19
N LYS A 2 -14.49 -21.80 9.15
CA LYS A 2 -14.58 -20.54 8.38
C LYS A 2 -14.80 -19.27 9.23
N LYS A 3 -15.69 -19.32 10.24
CA LYS A 3 -15.93 -18.18 11.16
C LYS A 3 -14.70 -17.78 11.99
N LYS A 4 -13.88 -18.74 12.42
CA LYS A 4 -12.64 -18.47 13.16
C LYS A 4 -11.57 -17.83 12.26
N ILE A 5 -11.49 -18.27 11.00
CA ILE A 5 -10.58 -17.71 10.00
C ILE A 5 -10.98 -16.26 9.68
N ILE A 6 -12.27 -16.01 9.44
CA ILE A 6 -12.78 -14.65 9.19
C ILE A 6 -12.50 -13.75 10.40
N ALA A 7 -12.75 -14.22 11.62
CA ALA A 7 -12.45 -13.47 12.83
C ALA A 7 -10.95 -13.16 12.98
N ALA A 8 -10.07 -14.11 12.63
CA ALA A 8 -8.62 -13.90 12.65
C ALA A 8 -8.17 -12.86 11.61
N ILE A 9 -8.73 -12.89 10.39
CA ILE A 9 -8.43 -11.90 9.35
C ILE A 9 -8.85 -10.50 9.81
N ILE A 10 -10.05 -10.37 10.38
CA ILE A 10 -10.53 -9.10 10.93
C ILE A 10 -9.62 -8.62 12.07
N ALA A 11 -9.18 -9.51 12.96
CA ALA A 11 -8.26 -9.15 14.04
C ALA A 11 -6.90 -8.65 13.51
N ILE A 12 -6.34 -9.29 12.48
CA ILE A 12 -5.09 -8.84 11.84
C ILE A 12 -5.26 -7.45 11.22
N ILE A 13 -6.37 -7.23 10.49
CA ILE A 13 -6.68 -5.92 9.90
C ILE A 13 -6.79 -4.85 10.99
N LEU A 14 -7.45 -5.15 12.11
CA LEU A 14 -7.57 -4.23 13.24
C LEU A 14 -6.22 -3.93 13.89
N ILE A 15 -5.36 -4.94 14.08
CA ILE A 15 -4.01 -4.74 14.63
C ILE A 15 -3.16 -3.84 13.73
N ALA A 16 -3.31 -3.96 12.40
CA ALA A 16 -2.60 -3.11 11.46
C ALA A 16 -3.17 -1.68 11.40
N LEU A 17 -4.50 -1.52 11.44
CA LEU A 17 -5.15 -0.21 11.24
C LEU A 17 -5.31 0.61 12.52
N VAL A 18 -5.57 -0.01 13.68
CA VAL A 18 -5.84 0.72 14.94
C VAL A 18 -4.67 1.64 15.35
N PRO A 19 -3.40 1.21 15.29
CA PRO A 19 -2.26 2.07 15.60
C PRO A 19 -2.20 3.34 14.74
N LEU A 20 -2.66 3.28 13.49
CA LEU A 20 -2.64 4.42 12.55
C LEU A 20 -3.55 5.58 12.94
N PHE A 21 -4.56 5.30 13.77
CA PHE A 21 -5.48 6.32 14.28
C PHE A 21 -5.16 6.75 15.71
N VAL A 22 -4.49 5.89 16.49
CA VAL A 22 -4.17 6.13 17.91
C VAL A 22 -2.78 6.76 18.09
N LEU A 23 -1.77 6.33 17.32
CA LEU A 23 -0.39 6.82 17.39
C LEU A 23 -0.14 7.91 16.35
N LYS A 24 -0.81 9.05 16.52
CA LYS A 24 -0.77 10.19 15.58
C LYS A 24 0.55 10.97 15.57
N THR A 25 1.46 10.71 16.52
CA THR A 25 2.69 11.48 16.76
C THR A 25 3.96 10.66 16.60
N ALA A 26 3.87 9.44 16.09
CA ALA A 26 5.06 8.64 15.79
C ALA A 26 5.58 9.05 14.41
N GLU A 27 6.85 9.48 14.36
CA GLU A 27 7.59 9.66 13.11
C GLU A 27 7.79 8.28 12.49
N PHE A 28 7.07 8.01 11.41
CA PHE A 28 7.22 6.80 10.63
C PHE A 28 7.77 7.18 9.27
N GLY A 29 9.05 6.86 9.05
CA GLY A 29 9.73 7.13 7.80
C GLY A 29 9.13 6.33 6.65
N GLY A 30 8.89 6.99 5.52
CA GLY A 30 8.28 6.45 4.32
C GLY A 30 9.25 6.01 3.25
N ALA A 31 8.68 5.27 2.29
CA ALA A 31 9.39 4.90 1.08
C ALA A 31 9.68 6.14 0.20
N ASP A 32 8.85 7.19 0.30
CA ASP A 32 8.97 8.41 -0.51
C ASP A 32 9.81 9.53 0.14
N ASP A 33 10.17 9.41 1.43
CA ASP A 33 10.99 10.41 2.14
C ASP A 33 12.34 10.65 1.44
N ALA A 34 12.91 9.59 0.87
CA ALA A 34 14.16 9.65 0.13
C ALA A 34 14.02 10.44 -1.18
N ALA A 35 12.85 10.39 -1.83
CA ALA A 35 12.59 11.16 -3.04
C ALA A 35 12.32 12.64 -2.70
N GLY A 36 11.57 12.91 -1.64
CA GLY A 36 11.31 14.28 -1.17
C GLY A 36 12.59 15.05 -0.84
N THR A 37 13.53 14.41 -0.14
CA THR A 37 14.82 15.03 0.24
C THR A 37 15.64 15.44 -1.00
N VAL A 38 15.67 14.60 -2.04
CA VAL A 38 16.41 14.90 -3.28
C VAL A 38 15.74 16.02 -4.08
N VAL A 39 14.41 16.11 -4.05
CA VAL A 39 13.67 17.17 -4.73
C VAL A 39 13.93 18.53 -4.07
N GLU A 40 13.97 18.61 -2.74
CA GLU A 40 14.34 19.83 -2.02
C GLU A 40 15.79 20.28 -2.29
N GLU A 41 16.73 19.33 -2.38
CA GLU A 41 18.13 19.64 -2.72
C GLU A 41 18.29 20.20 -4.14
N VAL A 42 17.47 19.72 -5.09
CA VAL A 42 17.55 20.12 -6.51
C VAL A 42 16.77 21.41 -6.77
N ASN A 43 15.64 21.62 -6.11
CA ASN A 43 14.82 22.81 -6.25
C ASN A 43 14.05 23.12 -4.95
N SER A 44 14.60 24.02 -4.16
CA SER A 44 14.03 24.48 -2.89
C SER A 44 12.71 25.27 -3.02
N GLU A 45 12.31 25.69 -4.23
CA GLU A 45 11.02 26.35 -4.49
C GLU A 45 9.96 25.39 -5.05
N TYR A 46 10.25 24.08 -5.10
CA TYR A 46 9.31 23.11 -5.64
C TYR A 46 8.05 22.98 -4.77
N THR A 47 6.90 23.27 -5.37
CA THR A 47 5.59 23.01 -4.77
C THR A 47 5.03 21.68 -5.29
N PRO A 48 4.58 20.76 -4.42
CA PRO A 48 3.92 19.53 -4.85
C PRO A 48 2.73 19.83 -5.78
N TRP A 49 2.71 19.19 -6.94
CA TRP A 49 1.67 19.40 -7.95
C TRP A 49 0.31 18.80 -7.55
N GLU A 50 0.32 17.75 -6.74
CA GLU A 50 -0.88 17.15 -6.14
C GLU A 50 -0.52 16.51 -4.80
N THR A 51 -1.36 16.70 -3.79
CA THR A 51 -1.26 15.94 -2.54
C THR A 51 -2.15 14.69 -2.59
N PRO A 52 -1.67 13.54 -2.08
CA PRO A 52 -2.45 12.30 -2.03
C PRO A 52 -3.86 12.51 -1.44
N ILE A 53 -4.87 11.90 -2.06
CA ILE A 53 -6.28 12.04 -1.64
C ILE A 53 -6.46 11.61 -0.17
N LEU A 54 -5.71 10.60 0.27
CA LEU A 54 -5.74 10.13 1.66
C LEU A 54 -5.21 11.20 2.63
N GLU A 55 -4.16 11.92 2.27
CA GLU A 55 -3.62 13.03 3.08
C GLU A 55 -4.59 14.22 3.11
N LYS A 56 -5.20 14.55 1.97
CA LYS A 56 -6.27 15.56 1.88
C LYS A 56 -7.45 15.22 2.80
N ILE A 57 -7.86 13.95 2.85
CA ILE A 57 -8.99 13.48 3.68
C ILE A 57 -8.61 13.42 5.17
N LEU A 58 -7.40 12.97 5.49
CA LEU A 58 -6.93 12.87 6.88
C LEU A 58 -6.49 14.21 7.48
N GLY A 59 -6.20 15.22 6.65
CA GLY A 59 -5.72 16.53 7.09
C GLY A 59 -4.32 16.50 7.71
N ARG A 60 -3.56 15.43 7.43
CA ARG A 60 -2.18 15.18 7.90
C ARG A 60 -1.48 14.26 6.92
N GLU A 61 -0.15 14.30 6.92
CA GLU A 61 0.68 13.35 6.17
C GLU A 61 0.40 11.93 6.63
N LEU A 62 0.37 11.02 5.65
CA LEU A 62 0.15 9.62 5.91
C LEU A 62 1.48 9.04 6.44
N PRO A 63 1.46 8.21 7.50
CA PRO A 63 2.70 7.60 7.96
C PRO A 63 3.28 6.75 6.83
N GLY A 64 4.56 6.89 6.53
CA GLY A 64 5.14 6.31 5.34
C GLY A 64 5.11 4.76 5.29
N GLU A 65 5.08 4.11 6.46
CA GLU A 65 4.82 2.66 6.56
C GLU A 65 3.44 2.28 5.98
N VAL A 66 2.43 3.13 6.14
CA VAL A 66 1.07 2.90 5.64
C VAL A 66 1.02 3.05 4.13
N GLU A 67 1.73 4.04 3.59
CA GLU A 67 1.88 4.21 2.15
C GLU A 67 2.52 2.96 1.54
N SER A 68 3.62 2.49 2.12
CA SER A 68 4.30 1.26 1.68
C SER A 68 3.40 0.02 1.80
N LEU A 69 2.54 -0.06 2.83
CA LEU A 69 1.59 -1.15 3.02
C LEU A 69 0.53 -1.16 1.91
N PHE A 70 -0.06 -0.01 1.60
CA PHE A 70 -1.02 0.09 0.50
C PHE A 70 -0.36 -0.25 -0.84
N PHE A 71 0.86 0.21 -1.08
CA PHE A 71 1.64 -0.15 -2.26
C PHE A 71 1.90 -1.66 -2.35
N CYS A 72 2.29 -2.30 -1.24
CA CYS A 72 2.52 -3.74 -1.16
C CYS A 72 1.24 -4.54 -1.44
N VAL A 73 0.10 -4.11 -0.88
CA VAL A 73 -1.20 -4.76 -1.11
C VAL A 73 -1.62 -4.63 -2.57
N GLN A 74 -1.49 -3.45 -3.17
CA GLN A 74 -1.77 -3.24 -4.59
C GLN A 74 -0.87 -4.11 -5.48
N THR A 75 0.42 -4.18 -5.15
CA THR A 75 1.39 -5.04 -5.85
C THR A 75 1.02 -6.51 -5.72
N GLY A 76 0.67 -6.98 -4.52
CA GLY A 76 0.27 -8.37 -4.28
C GLY A 76 -0.98 -8.76 -5.07
N ILE A 77 -1.98 -7.88 -5.12
CA ILE A 77 -3.19 -8.08 -5.93
C ILE A 77 -2.84 -8.08 -7.43
N GLY A 78 -2.05 -7.10 -7.90
CA GLY A 78 -1.64 -7.00 -9.30
C GLY A 78 -0.86 -8.21 -9.77
N VAL A 79 0.15 -8.64 -9.00
CA VAL A 79 0.93 -9.85 -9.28
C VAL A 79 0.04 -11.09 -9.26
N GLY A 80 -0.89 -11.20 -8.31
CA GLY A 80 -1.83 -12.32 -8.23
C GLY A 80 -2.70 -12.44 -9.48
N ILE A 81 -3.23 -11.32 -9.99
CA ILE A 81 -4.02 -11.28 -11.23
C ILE A 81 -3.15 -11.67 -12.43
N ILE A 82 -1.97 -11.07 -12.58
CA ILE A 82 -1.06 -11.33 -13.70
C ILE A 82 -0.64 -12.81 -13.71
N ALA A 83 -0.21 -13.35 -12.57
CA ALA A 83 0.20 -14.74 -12.43
C ALA A 83 -0.94 -15.71 -12.73
N PHE A 84 -2.16 -15.40 -12.30
CA PHE A 84 -3.36 -16.19 -12.63
C PHE A 84 -3.61 -16.22 -14.14
N ILE A 85 -3.57 -15.06 -14.81
CA ILE A 85 -3.77 -14.97 -16.27
C ILE A 85 -2.66 -15.73 -17.01
N MET A 86 -1.40 -15.52 -16.64
CA MET A 86 -0.26 -16.26 -17.23
C MET A 86 -0.42 -17.78 -17.06
N GLY A 87 -0.80 -18.23 -15.86
CA GLY A 87 -1.08 -19.65 -15.58
C GLY A 87 -2.17 -20.21 -16.49
N ARG A 88 -3.27 -19.47 -16.68
CA ARG A 88 -4.37 -19.84 -17.58
C ARG A 88 -3.95 -19.90 -19.05
N LEU A 89 -3.08 -18.98 -19.50
CA LEU A 89 -2.54 -18.98 -20.86
C LEU A 89 -1.62 -20.19 -21.12
N VAL A 90 -0.79 -20.55 -20.15
CA VAL A 90 0.05 -21.76 -20.22
C VAL A 90 -0.82 -23.02 -20.21
N GLU A 91 -1.82 -23.07 -19.33
CA GLU A 91 -2.77 -24.19 -19.25
C GLU A 91 -3.50 -24.41 -20.57
N ARG A 92 -3.96 -23.36 -21.25
CA ARG A 92 -4.68 -23.43 -22.54
C ARG A 92 -3.98 -24.30 -23.58
N LYS A 93 -2.65 -24.35 -23.63
CA LYS A 93 -1.89 -25.24 -24.55
C LYS A 93 -2.15 -26.73 -24.32
N LYS A 94 -2.54 -27.14 -23.11
CA LYS A 94 -2.90 -28.54 -22.80
C LYS A 94 -4.30 -28.94 -23.29
N TRP A 95 -5.20 -27.96 -23.41
CA TRP A 95 -6.60 -28.17 -23.80
C TRP A 95 -6.84 -27.95 -25.30
N THR A 96 -5.93 -27.27 -25.99
CA THR A 96 -5.97 -27.10 -27.44
C THR A 96 -5.17 -28.25 -28.07
N LYS A 97 -5.85 -29.36 -28.35
CA LYS A 97 -5.31 -30.51 -29.08
C LYS A 97 -5.54 -30.32 -30.57
#